data_AF-A0A1B6MEI4-F1
#
_entry.id   AF-A0A1B6MEI4-F1
#
_cell.length_a   1.000
_cell.length_b   1.000
_cell.length_c   1.000
_cell.angle_alpha   90.00
_cell.angle_beta   90.00
_cell.angle_gamma   90.00
#
_symmetry.space_group_name_H-M   'P 1'
#
loop_
_entity.id
_entity.type
_entity.pdbx_description
1 polymer ?
#
loop_
_entity_poly.entity_id
_entity_poly.type
_entity_poly.pdbx_seq_one_letter_code
_entity_poly.pdbx_strand_id
1 'polypeptide(L)'
;GAEEGSLCIVTLMLTGRATPYLHNGVVYVGDEEHYAVPQYGILARSEVGFLLYEEGVEERMPGSRLKTPSLPIWVVCSQGHFGVMFNTNRELLRNYHAERRFELHYYTCGGSQCQMSVDTRQEESQSTSHSEQDQAVISAFSNIEKLVHTKWQDARIQWIGTTQFI
;
A
#
# COMPACT_ATOMS: atom_id res chain seq x y z
N GLY A 1 -4.05 -5.08 19.29
CA GLY A 1 -5.16 -4.59 20.14
C GLY A 1 -6.29 -4.01 19.31
N ALA A 2 -6.13 -2.80 18.75
CA ALA A 2 -7.17 -2.13 17.95
C ALA A 2 -7.10 -2.38 16.43
N GLU A 3 -5.94 -2.77 15.89
CA GLU A 3 -5.72 -2.84 14.44
C GLU A 3 -6.17 -4.15 13.78
N GLU A 4 -6.19 -5.26 14.53
CA GLU A 4 -6.52 -6.58 13.99
C GLU A 4 -7.99 -6.67 13.51
N GLY A 5 -8.89 -5.95 14.18
CA GLY A 5 -10.32 -5.93 13.82
C GLY A 5 -10.56 -5.32 12.44
N SER A 6 -9.91 -4.19 12.14
CA SER A 6 -10.06 -3.50 10.85
C SER A 6 -9.51 -4.32 9.68
N LEU A 7 -8.37 -5.00 9.87
CA LEU A 7 -7.75 -5.82 8.82
C LEU A 7 -8.61 -7.00 8.39
N CYS A 8 -9.20 -7.73 9.34
CA CYS A 8 -10.08 -8.85 9.04
C CYS A 8 -11.33 -8.44 8.23
N ILE A 9 -11.87 -7.25 8.48
CA ILE A 9 -12.99 -6.69 7.70
C ILE A 9 -12.53 -6.36 6.28
N VAL A 10 -11.37 -5.71 6.13
CA VAL A 10 -10.79 -5.37 4.82
C VAL A 10 -10.50 -6.63 4.01
N THR A 11 -9.85 -7.63 4.58
CA THR A 11 -9.55 -8.88 3.86
C THR A 11 -10.81 -9.64 3.49
N LEU A 12 -11.85 -9.64 4.34
CA LEU A 12 -13.16 -10.19 4.01
C LEU A 12 -13.77 -9.50 2.79
N MET A 13 -13.78 -8.16 2.77
CA MET A 13 -14.34 -7.41 1.64
C MET A 13 -13.56 -7.60 0.34
N LEU A 14 -12.23 -7.69 0.42
CA LEU A 14 -11.38 -7.81 -0.77
C LEU A 14 -11.31 -9.24 -1.32
N THR A 15 -11.43 -10.26 -0.46
CA THR A 15 -11.11 -11.66 -0.83
C THR A 15 -12.22 -12.66 -0.53
N GLY A 16 -13.29 -12.24 0.14
CA GLY A 16 -14.34 -13.12 0.65
C GLY A 16 -13.90 -13.95 1.87
N ARG A 17 -12.76 -13.65 2.49
CA ARG A 17 -12.25 -14.36 3.68
C ARG A 17 -11.69 -13.37 4.71
N ALA A 18 -12.19 -13.47 5.94
CA ALA A 18 -11.65 -12.72 7.06
C ALA A 18 -10.35 -13.37 7.53
N THR A 19 -9.25 -12.64 7.44
CA THR A 19 -7.94 -13.06 7.97
C THR A 19 -7.10 -11.85 8.38
N PRO A 20 -6.34 -11.92 9.49
CA PRO A 20 -5.37 -10.89 9.82
C PRO A 20 -4.05 -11.06 9.03
N TYR A 21 -3.88 -12.19 8.34
CA TYR A 21 -2.63 -12.54 7.69
C TYR A 21 -2.59 -12.03 6.24
N LEU A 22 -1.70 -11.09 5.95
CA LEU A 22 -1.61 -10.45 4.63
C LEU A 22 -0.63 -11.14 3.68
N HIS A 23 0.09 -12.17 4.14
CA HIS A 23 1.00 -12.96 3.32
C HIS A 23 0.25 -13.81 2.28
N ASN A 24 0.99 -14.30 1.27
CA ASN A 24 0.42 -15.19 0.27
C ASN A 24 0.26 -16.61 0.81
N GLY A 25 -0.92 -17.21 0.62
CA GLY A 25 -1.13 -18.64 0.84
C GLY A 25 -1.19 -19.00 2.31
N VAL A 26 -0.77 -20.22 2.64
CA VAL A 26 -0.75 -20.73 4.02
C VAL A 26 0.70 -20.79 4.48
N VAL A 27 0.97 -20.20 5.64
CA VAL A 27 2.28 -20.26 6.31
C VAL A 27 2.11 -21.10 7.56
N TYR A 28 3.00 -22.06 7.78
CA TYR A 28 2.98 -22.90 8.98
C TYR A 28 3.95 -22.31 10.00
N VAL A 29 3.45 -21.99 11.19
CA VAL A 29 4.23 -21.36 12.27
C VAL A 29 4.30 -22.32 13.45
N GLY A 30 5.53 -22.60 13.92
CA GLY A 30 5.84 -23.52 15.01
C GLY A 30 7.32 -23.90 14.96
N ASP A 31 7.83 -24.50 16.03
CA ASP A 31 9.19 -25.07 16.11
C ASP A 31 9.13 -26.61 16.08
N GLU A 32 10.27 -27.30 16.15
CA GLU A 32 10.30 -28.78 16.13
C GLU A 32 9.62 -29.41 17.37
N GLU A 33 9.41 -28.64 18.44
CA GLU A 33 8.86 -29.09 19.71
C GLU A 33 7.32 -28.90 19.77
N HIS A 34 6.77 -27.98 18.98
CA HIS A 34 5.34 -27.69 18.87
C HIS A 34 4.82 -27.97 17.46
N TYR A 35 3.68 -28.67 17.33
CA TYR A 35 3.03 -28.88 16.03
C TYR A 35 2.84 -27.56 15.27
N ALA A 36 3.34 -27.51 14.04
CA ALA A 36 3.23 -26.33 13.20
C ALA A 36 1.74 -26.00 12.90
N VAL A 37 1.32 -24.79 13.27
CA VAL A 37 -0.07 -24.33 13.10
C VAL A 37 -0.19 -23.57 11.77
N PRO A 38 -1.19 -23.90 10.92
CA PRO A 38 -1.40 -23.18 9.68
C PRO A 38 -2.02 -21.79 9.92
N GLN A 39 -1.36 -20.75 9.40
CA GLN A 39 -1.88 -19.39 9.26
C GLN A 39 -2.35 -19.18 7.82
N TYR A 40 -3.63 -18.89 7.65
CA TYR A 40 -4.27 -18.74 6.34
C TYR A 40 -4.23 -17.28 5.91
N GLY A 41 -3.30 -16.94 5.02
CA GLY A 41 -3.25 -15.64 4.38
C GLY A 41 -4.15 -15.54 3.15
N ILE A 42 -3.70 -14.74 2.19
CA ILE A 42 -4.46 -14.41 0.99
C ILE A 42 -4.28 -15.53 -0.04
N LEU A 43 -5.37 -16.23 -0.37
CA LEU A 43 -5.31 -17.47 -1.18
C LEU A 43 -5.27 -17.22 -2.69
N ALA A 44 -5.84 -16.10 -3.15
CA ALA A 44 -5.91 -15.75 -4.56
C ALA A 44 -5.76 -14.23 -4.74
N ARG A 45 -5.43 -13.82 -5.97
CA ARG A 45 -5.40 -12.40 -6.35
C ARG A 45 -6.84 -11.89 -6.50
N SER A 46 -7.10 -10.69 -5.98
CA SER A 46 -8.39 -10.01 -6.08
C SER A 46 -8.40 -8.90 -7.14
N GLU A 47 -9.58 -8.39 -7.46
CA GLU A 47 -9.72 -7.24 -8.36
C GLU A 47 -9.23 -5.94 -7.78
N VAL A 48 -9.44 -5.74 -6.47
CA VAL A 48 -8.94 -4.61 -5.69
C VAL A 48 -7.86 -5.11 -4.73
N GLY A 49 -6.77 -4.35 -4.65
CA GLY A 49 -5.62 -4.67 -3.83
C GLY A 49 -5.64 -4.02 -2.45
N PHE A 50 -4.58 -4.27 -1.70
CA PHE A 50 -4.33 -3.61 -0.42
C PHE A 50 -2.86 -3.20 -0.30
N LEU A 51 -2.61 -1.95 0.08
CA LEU A 51 -1.29 -1.45 0.51
C LEU A 51 -1.35 -1.05 1.98
N LEU A 52 -0.30 -1.38 2.72
CA LEU A 52 -0.19 -1.07 4.14
C LEU A 52 1.20 -0.51 4.40
N TYR A 53 1.25 0.62 5.10
CA TYR A 53 2.46 1.17 5.67
C TYR A 53 2.19 1.58 7.12
N GLU A 54 3.04 1.09 8.01
CA GLU A 54 3.00 1.38 9.44
C GLU A 54 4.43 1.29 9.98
N GLU A 55 4.83 2.24 10.81
CA GLU A 55 6.20 2.26 11.37
C GLU A 55 6.39 1.15 12.40
N GLY A 56 7.48 0.40 12.26
CA GLY A 56 7.81 -0.69 13.19
C GLY A 56 7.02 -2.00 12.96
N VAL A 57 6.24 -2.11 11.88
CA VAL A 57 5.39 -3.28 11.60
C VAL A 57 5.66 -3.88 10.20
N GLU A 58 6.95 -3.99 9.86
CA GLU A 58 7.40 -4.46 8.55
C GLU A 58 7.04 -5.93 8.27
N GLU A 59 6.92 -6.75 9.31
CA GLU A 59 6.54 -8.17 9.19
C GLU A 59 5.09 -8.36 8.70
N ARG A 60 4.23 -7.34 8.82
CA ARG A 60 2.84 -7.38 8.35
C ARG A 60 2.67 -6.92 6.90
N MET A 61 3.75 -6.75 6.15
CA MET A 61 3.65 -6.26 4.77
C MET A 61 2.76 -7.17 3.89
N PRO A 62 1.84 -6.60 3.09
CA PRO A 62 1.00 -7.39 2.20
C PRO A 62 1.81 -8.17 1.16
N GLY A 63 1.39 -9.41 0.92
CA GLY A 63 1.94 -10.25 -0.15
C GLY A 63 1.55 -9.76 -1.55
N SER A 64 2.19 -10.33 -2.57
CA SER A 64 1.97 -9.93 -3.97
C SER A 64 0.52 -10.08 -4.44
N ARG A 65 -0.28 -11.00 -3.86
CA ARG A 65 -1.70 -11.16 -4.20
C ARG A 65 -2.56 -9.93 -3.87
N LEU A 66 -2.14 -9.14 -2.88
CA LEU A 66 -2.76 -7.85 -2.53
C LEU A 66 -2.07 -6.66 -3.20
N LYS A 67 -0.75 -6.70 -3.39
CA LYS A 67 0.01 -5.61 -4.03
C LYS A 67 -0.14 -5.56 -5.55
N THR A 68 -0.53 -6.67 -6.20
CA THR A 68 -0.72 -6.76 -7.67
C THR A 68 -2.14 -7.19 -8.03
N PRO A 69 -3.17 -6.40 -7.71
CA PRO A 69 -4.55 -6.69 -8.09
C PRO A 69 -4.78 -6.72 -9.61
N SER A 70 -5.94 -7.21 -10.07
CA SER A 70 -6.24 -7.22 -11.52
C SER A 70 -6.68 -5.86 -12.08
N LEU A 71 -7.14 -4.95 -11.21
CA LEU A 71 -7.36 -3.53 -11.50
C LEU A 71 -6.35 -2.70 -10.71
N PRO A 72 -5.86 -1.56 -11.23
CA PRO A 72 -4.94 -0.69 -10.52
C PRO A 72 -5.66 0.16 -9.46
N ILE A 73 -6.30 -0.52 -8.51
CA ILE A 73 -7.09 0.06 -7.42
C ILE A 73 -6.66 -0.66 -6.14
N TRP A 74 -6.35 0.12 -5.11
CA TRP A 74 -5.96 -0.36 -3.80
C TRP A 74 -6.77 0.34 -2.72
N VAL A 75 -7.34 -0.44 -1.80
CA VAL A 75 -7.57 0.09 -0.46
C VAL A 75 -6.20 0.30 0.17
N VAL A 76 -6.00 1.40 0.89
CA VAL A 76 -4.72 1.66 1.55
C VAL A 76 -4.91 1.94 3.03
N CYS A 77 -3.90 1.60 3.82
CA CYS A 77 -3.77 1.99 5.20
C CYS A 77 -2.37 2.57 5.42
N SER A 78 -2.30 3.82 5.87
CA SER A 78 -1.05 4.51 6.18
C SER A 78 -1.11 5.00 7.62
N GLN A 79 -0.32 4.39 8.51
CA GLN A 79 -0.31 4.69 9.96
C GLN A 79 -1.72 4.66 10.57
N GLY A 80 -2.49 3.62 10.26
CA GLY A 80 -3.87 3.46 10.74
C GLY A 80 -4.93 4.25 9.96
N HIS A 81 -4.55 5.15 9.05
CA HIS A 81 -5.49 5.92 8.25
C HIS A 81 -5.84 5.21 6.94
N PHE A 82 -7.12 4.90 6.76
CA PHE A 82 -7.64 4.29 5.55
C PHE A 82 -7.92 5.30 4.44
N GLY A 83 -7.77 4.84 3.20
CA GLY A 83 -8.15 5.55 1.99
C GLY A 83 -8.16 4.64 0.78
N VAL A 84 -8.23 5.24 -0.41
CA VAL A 84 -8.16 4.53 -1.69
C VAL A 84 -7.12 5.18 -2.57
N MET A 85 -6.29 4.36 -3.20
CA MET A 85 -5.30 4.76 -4.19
C MET A 85 -5.59 4.05 -5.51
N PHE A 86 -5.54 4.75 -6.64
CA PHE A 86 -5.83 4.14 -7.93
C PHE A 86 -5.19 4.87 -9.11
N ASN A 87 -5.13 4.19 -10.24
CA ASN A 87 -4.81 4.74 -11.56
C ASN A 87 -5.96 4.43 -12.54
N THR A 88 -6.19 5.31 -13.51
CA THR A 88 -7.29 5.18 -14.48
C THR A 88 -6.96 4.26 -15.68
N ASN A 89 -5.68 4.06 -15.98
CA ASN A 89 -5.20 3.11 -16.98
C ASN A 89 -5.21 1.67 -16.42
N ARG A 90 -6.24 0.91 -16.82
CA ARG A 90 -6.45 -0.50 -16.42
C ARG A 90 -5.26 -1.42 -16.74
N GLU A 91 -4.41 -1.05 -17.69
CA GLU A 91 -3.25 -1.85 -18.09
C GLU A 91 -1.99 -1.56 -17.27
N LEU A 92 -2.04 -0.65 -16.28
CA LEU A 92 -0.88 -0.26 -15.47
C LEU A 92 -0.08 -1.46 -14.95
N LEU A 93 -0.75 -2.45 -14.36
CA LEU A 93 -0.10 -3.63 -13.75
C LEU A 93 0.13 -4.79 -14.73
N ARG A 94 -0.34 -4.66 -15.98
CA ARG A 94 -0.24 -5.69 -17.02
C ARG A 94 0.80 -5.34 -18.07
N ASN A 95 1.13 -4.06 -18.19
CA ASN A 95 2.08 -3.53 -19.15
C ASN A 95 3.26 -2.88 -18.42
N TYR A 96 4.43 -3.53 -18.48
CA TYR A 96 5.63 -3.02 -17.83
C TYR A 96 6.04 -1.62 -18.31
N HIS A 97 5.69 -1.23 -19.55
CA HIS A 97 5.94 0.13 -20.03
C HIS A 97 5.05 1.16 -19.33
N ALA A 98 3.80 0.79 -19.04
CA ALA A 98 2.87 1.64 -18.30
C ALA A 98 3.31 1.80 -16.83
N GLU A 99 3.92 0.77 -16.25
CA GLU A 99 4.43 0.82 -14.87
C GLU A 99 5.77 1.58 -14.73
N ARG A 100 6.36 2.10 -15.83
CA ARG A 100 7.57 2.94 -15.77
C ARG A 100 7.29 4.35 -15.30
N ARG A 101 6.20 4.95 -15.78
CA ARG A 101 5.80 6.31 -15.40
C ARG A 101 4.29 6.43 -15.50
N PHE A 102 3.65 6.79 -14.40
CA PHE A 102 2.19 6.84 -14.31
C PHE A 102 1.77 7.80 -13.19
N GLU A 103 0.46 8.04 -13.09
CA GLU A 103 -0.12 8.87 -12.05
C GLU A 103 -0.91 8.04 -11.05
N LEU A 104 -0.97 8.46 -9.80
CA LEU A 104 -1.84 7.88 -8.79
C LEU A 104 -2.75 8.97 -8.24
N HIS A 105 -4.02 8.62 -8.09
CA HIS A 105 -5.00 9.38 -7.34
C HIS A 105 -5.12 8.77 -5.95
N TYR A 106 -5.10 9.60 -4.90
CA TYR A 106 -5.30 9.16 -3.52
C TYR A 106 -6.43 9.95 -2.86
N TYR A 107 -7.37 9.23 -2.25
CA TYR A 107 -8.58 9.75 -1.64
C TYR A 107 -8.63 9.26 -0.19
N THR A 108 -8.74 10.18 0.77
CA THR A 108 -8.91 9.85 2.18
C THR A 108 -10.39 9.59 2.49
N CYS A 109 -10.68 8.86 3.57
CA CYS A 109 -12.05 8.71 4.06
C CYS A 109 -12.68 10.05 4.50
N GLY A 110 -11.87 11.09 4.78
CA GLY A 110 -12.33 12.42 5.15
C GLY A 110 -12.72 13.32 3.98
N GLY A 111 -12.54 12.86 2.73
CA GLY A 111 -12.87 13.63 1.53
C GLY A 111 -11.71 14.43 0.93
N SER A 112 -10.53 14.41 1.55
CA SER A 112 -9.32 15.00 0.99
C SER A 112 -8.81 14.16 -0.18
N GLN A 113 -8.27 14.83 -1.20
CA GLN A 113 -7.71 14.17 -2.38
C GLN A 113 -6.40 14.80 -2.82
N CYS A 114 -5.51 13.96 -3.34
CA CYS A 114 -4.28 14.39 -3.99
C CYS A 114 -3.93 13.47 -5.17
N GLN A 115 -3.05 13.99 -6.02
CA GLN A 115 -2.53 13.28 -7.17
C GLN A 115 -1.01 13.34 -7.15
N MET A 116 -0.36 12.28 -7.61
CA MET A 116 1.09 12.21 -7.71
C MET A 116 1.49 11.50 -9.00
N SER A 117 2.60 11.92 -9.60
CA SER A 117 3.29 11.11 -10.60
C SER A 117 4.31 10.21 -9.91
N VAL A 118 4.41 8.98 -10.41
CA VAL A 118 5.36 7.96 -9.97
C VAL A 118 6.21 7.59 -11.17
N ASP A 119 7.54 7.69 -11.01
CA ASP A 119 8.52 7.23 -11.99
C ASP A 119 9.37 6.14 -11.36
N THR A 120 9.30 4.92 -11.91
CA THR A 120 10.00 3.73 -11.39
C THR A 120 11.34 3.49 -12.08
N ARG A 121 11.77 4.40 -12.95
CA ARG A 121 13.07 4.32 -13.61
C ARG A 121 14.17 4.61 -12.59
N GLN A 122 15.20 3.78 -12.57
CA GLN A 122 16.35 3.94 -11.68
C GLN A 122 16.99 5.32 -11.86
N GLU A 123 17.06 6.09 -10.77
CA GLU A 123 18.05 7.16 -10.59
C GLU A 123 18.83 6.84 -9.31
N GLU A 124 20.15 6.65 -9.43
CA GLU A 124 21.05 6.64 -8.27
C GLU A 124 21.00 8.01 -7.59
N SER A 125 20.46 8.02 -6.37
CA SER A 125 20.70 8.95 -5.26
C SER A 125 20.60 10.46 -5.55
N GLN A 126 19.55 11.09 -5.04
CA GLN A 126 19.70 12.40 -4.38
C GLN A 126 18.97 12.40 -3.04
N SER A 127 19.77 12.35 -1.97
CA SER A 127 19.38 12.69 -0.61
C SER A 127 18.84 14.12 -0.59
N THR A 128 17.53 14.28 -0.59
CA THR A 128 16.91 15.60 -0.49
C THR A 128 16.77 15.93 0.98
N SER A 129 17.68 16.75 1.50
CA SER A 129 17.59 17.35 2.82
C SER A 129 16.41 18.32 2.84
N HIS A 130 15.30 17.93 3.45
CA HIS A 130 14.15 18.83 3.64
C HIS A 130 14.27 19.56 4.99
N SER A 131 14.25 20.89 4.91
CA SER A 131 14.28 21.83 6.03
C SER A 131 12.98 21.83 6.84
N GLU A 132 13.11 22.05 8.15
CA GLU A 132 12.09 21.97 9.21
C GLU A 132 11.04 23.11 9.20
N GLN A 133 10.21 23.22 8.17
CA GLN A 133 9.05 24.10 8.23
C GLN A 133 7.83 23.37 7.63
N ASP A 134 6.81 23.09 8.48
CA ASP A 134 5.52 22.41 8.25
C ASP A 134 5.42 20.88 8.51
N GLN A 135 5.86 20.44 9.70
CA GLN A 135 6.00 19.02 10.09
C GLN A 135 4.78 18.10 9.91
N ALA A 136 3.53 18.54 10.08
CA ALA A 136 2.36 17.64 10.08
C ALA A 136 1.84 17.31 8.67
N VAL A 137 1.84 18.28 7.76
CA VAL A 137 1.45 18.06 6.36
C VAL A 137 2.59 17.34 5.63
N ILE A 138 3.84 17.70 5.93
CA ILE A 138 5.03 17.01 5.43
C ILE A 138 5.06 15.56 5.90
N SER A 139 4.69 15.26 7.15
CA SER A 139 4.66 13.88 7.65
C SER A 139 3.59 13.03 6.99
N ALA A 140 2.39 13.58 6.73
CA ALA A 140 1.34 12.87 6.01
C ALA A 140 1.76 12.53 4.57
N PHE A 141 2.32 13.49 3.83
CA PHE A 141 2.86 13.23 2.50
C PHE A 141 4.01 12.22 2.54
N SER A 142 4.91 12.33 3.50
CA SER A 142 5.99 11.36 3.70
C SER A 142 5.46 9.95 3.95
N ASN A 143 4.41 9.79 4.75
CA ASN A 143 3.81 8.46 4.99
C ASN A 143 3.16 7.88 3.73
N ILE A 144 2.54 8.70 2.90
CA ILE A 144 1.99 8.24 1.61
C ILE A 144 3.12 7.88 0.63
N GLU A 145 4.23 8.62 0.61
CA GLU A 145 5.40 8.24 -0.18
C GLU A 145 5.96 6.88 0.26
N LYS A 146 6.15 6.68 1.56
CA LYS A 146 6.58 5.40 2.13
C LYS A 146 5.58 4.27 1.81
N LEU A 147 4.28 4.55 1.82
CA LEU A 147 3.24 3.62 1.39
C LEU A 147 3.39 3.23 -0.09
N VAL A 148 3.58 4.18 -0.99
CA VAL A 148 3.83 3.92 -2.43
C VAL A 148 5.09 3.06 -2.60
N HIS A 149 6.14 3.34 -1.84
CA HIS A 149 7.38 2.56 -1.85
C HIS A 149 7.22 1.11 -1.38
N THR A 150 6.18 0.77 -0.61
CA THR A 150 5.89 -0.64 -0.28
C THR A 150 5.56 -1.48 -1.52
N LYS A 151 5.18 -0.84 -2.63
CA LYS A 151 4.89 -1.48 -3.91
C LYS A 151 5.90 -1.13 -5.00
N TRP A 152 6.20 0.16 -5.18
CA TRP A 152 7.15 0.65 -6.18
C TRP A 152 8.39 1.17 -5.45
N GLN A 153 9.24 0.22 -5.09
CA GLN A 153 10.47 0.51 -4.37
C GLN A 153 11.33 1.51 -5.16
N ASP A 154 11.89 2.50 -4.44
CA ASP A 154 12.77 3.54 -4.97
C ASP A 154 12.16 4.44 -6.06
N ALA A 155 10.85 4.38 -6.29
CA ALA A 155 10.20 5.21 -7.29
C ALA A 155 10.23 6.70 -6.92
N ARG A 156 10.55 7.57 -7.88
CA ARG A 156 10.48 9.01 -7.67
C ARG A 156 9.02 9.45 -7.66
N ILE A 157 8.62 10.16 -6.60
CA ILE A 157 7.26 10.65 -6.42
C ILE A 157 7.27 12.18 -6.56
N GLN A 158 6.35 12.70 -7.38
CA GLN A 158 6.13 14.14 -7.51
C GLN A 158 4.64 14.44 -7.41
N TRP A 159 4.27 15.21 -6.40
CA TRP A 159 2.90 15.69 -6.15
C TRP A 159 2.44 16.65 -7.24
N ILE A 160 1.20 16.49 -7.71
CA ILE A 160 0.60 17.27 -8.80
C ILE A 160 -0.54 18.14 -8.25
N GLY A 161 -0.50 19.44 -8.55
CA GLY A 161 -1.56 20.40 -8.22
C GLY A 161 -1.56 20.90 -6.77
N THR A 162 -2.61 21.63 -6.38
CA THR A 162 -2.86 22.04 -5.00
C THR A 162 -3.62 20.93 -4.29
N THR A 163 -2.99 20.28 -3.30
CA THR A 163 -3.67 19.29 -2.47
C THR A 163 -4.86 19.94 -1.76
N GLN A 164 -6.06 19.43 -2.01
CA GLN A 164 -7.26 19.87 -1.31
C GLN A 164 -7.46 18.96 -0.10
N PHE A 165 -6.96 19.40 1.05
CA PHE A 165 -7.38 18.88 2.33
C PHE A 165 -8.70 19.56 2.70
N ILE A 166 -9.78 18.78 2.88
CA ILE A 166 -11.04 19.27 3.46
C ILE A 166 -10.99 19.07 4.97
#